data_AF-A0A1E8F194-F1
#
_entry.id   AF-A0A1E8F194-F1
#
_cell.length_a   1.000
_cell.length_b   1.000
_cell.length_c   1.000
_cell.angle_alpha   90.00
_cell.angle_beta   90.00
_cell.angle_gamma   90.00
#
_symmetry.space_group_name_H-M   'P 1'
#
loop_
_entity.id
_entity.type
_entity.pdbx_description
1 polymer ?
#
loop_
_entity_poly.entity_id
_entity_poly.type
_entity_poly.pdbx_seq_one_letter_code
_entity_poly.pdbx_strand_id
1 'polypeptide(L)' 'MQANKILLQSLYKDIILEFSKETGKDLNESMRYFYTSETYELISQGVGDLHCRGFKYLAQELMLEYGLMEHKGYPKDLVH' A
#
# COMPACT_ATOMS: atom_id res chain seq x y z
N MET A 1 9.75 6.30 -15.76
CA MET A 1 8.65 7.14 -16.31
C MET A 1 8.15 8.01 -15.15
N GLN A 2 7.95 9.32 -15.32
CA GLN A 2 7.54 10.17 -14.20
C GLN A 2 6.01 10.09 -14.04
N ALA A 3 5.54 9.48 -12.95
CA ALA A 3 4.11 9.37 -12.68
C ALA A 3 3.49 10.77 -12.53
N ASN A 4 2.35 11.01 -13.18
CA ASN A 4 1.62 12.26 -13.03
C ASN A 4 1.17 12.41 -11.57
N LYS A 5 1.55 13.51 -10.91
CA LYS A 5 1.25 13.77 -9.49
C LYS A 5 -0.24 13.61 -9.17
N ILE A 6 -1.15 13.98 -10.08
CA ILE A 6 -2.61 13.84 -9.88
C ILE A 6 -3.02 12.36 -9.85
N LEU A 7 -2.49 11.55 -10.77
CA LEU A 7 -2.77 10.11 -10.82
C LEU A 7 -2.22 9.40 -9.59
N LEU A 8 -1.04 9.82 -9.12
CA LEU A 8 -0.40 9.26 -7.94
C LEU A 8 -1.21 9.53 -6.66
N GLN A 9 -1.74 10.74 -6.50
CA GLN A 9 -2.62 11.07 -5.37
C GLN A 9 -3.95 10.30 -5.42
N SER A 10 -4.51 10.08 -6.62
CA SER A 10 -5.69 9.22 -6.78
C SER A 10 -5.40 7.77 -6.37
N LEU A 11 -4.26 7.24 -6.81
CA LEU A 11 -3.82 5.89 -6.43
C LEU A 11 -3.68 5.74 -4.92
N TYR A 12 -3.05 6.70 -4.25
CA TYR A 12 -2.91 6.69 -2.78
C TYR A 12 -4.27 6.65 -2.08
N LYS A 13 -5.20 7.50 -2.51
CA LYS A 13 -6.58 7.49 -1.99
C LYS A 13 -7.23 6.11 -2.16
N ASP A 14 -7.11 5.50 -3.34
CA ASP A 14 -7.74 4.23 -3.64
C ASP A 14 -7.12 3.07 -2.82
N ILE A 15 -5.81 3.11 -2.57
CA ILE A 15 -5.12 2.14 -1.70
C ILE A 15 -5.63 2.26 -0.25
N ILE A 16 -5.67 3.47 0.30
CA ILE A 16 -6.13 3.72 1.68
C ILE A 16 -7.58 3.27 1.87
N LEU A 17 -8.45 3.57 0.90
CA LEU A 17 -9.85 3.14 0.93
C LEU A 17 -10.01 1.63 0.89
N GLU A 18 -9.28 0.95 0.00
CA GLU A 18 -9.35 -0.52 -0.08
C GLU A 18 -8.74 -1.16 1.16
N PHE A 19 -7.62 -0.67 1.69
CA PHE A 19 -7.03 -1.17 2.94
C PHE A 19 -8.00 -1.02 4.13
N SER A 20 -8.64 0.13 4.27
CA SER A 20 -9.67 0.37 5.31
C SER A 20 -10.82 -0.63 5.18
N LYS A 21 -11.29 -0.86 3.94
CA LYS A 21 -12.37 -1.81 3.65
C LYS A 21 -12.00 -3.26 3.98
N GLU A 22 -10.81 -3.71 3.61
CA GLU A 22 -10.38 -5.11 3.81
C GLU A 22 -10.02 -5.41 5.28
N THR A 23 -9.45 -4.44 6.00
CA THR A 23 -9.02 -4.62 7.40
C THR A 23 -10.09 -4.25 8.43
N GLY A 24 -11.13 -3.52 8.02
CA GLY A 24 -12.15 -2.95 8.92
C GLY A 24 -11.64 -1.76 9.75
N LYS A 25 -10.42 -1.28 9.49
CA LYS A 25 -9.82 -0.11 10.17
C LYS A 25 -10.45 1.17 9.68
N ASP A 26 -10.52 2.18 10.53
CA ASP A 26 -11.02 3.49 10.11
C ASP A 26 -10.04 4.18 9.14
N LEU A 27 -10.51 5.24 8.48
CA LEU A 27 -9.73 5.96 7.48
C LEU A 27 -8.48 6.63 8.07
N ASN A 28 -8.55 7.19 9.27
CA ASN A 28 -7.38 7.84 9.88
C ASN A 28 -6.32 6.81 10.25
N GLU A 29 -6.74 5.67 10.79
CA GLU A 29 -5.83 4.56 11.07
C GLU A 29 -5.19 4.05 9.77
N SER A 30 -5.99 3.84 8.72
CA SER A 30 -5.52 3.38 7.40
C SER A 30 -4.55 4.36 6.73
N MET A 31 -4.80 5.67 6.85
CA MET A 31 -3.87 6.70 6.39
C MET A 31 -2.54 6.61 7.12
N ARG A 32 -2.58 6.37 8.44
CA ARG A 32 -1.35 6.24 9.24
C ARG A 32 -0.53 5.06 8.76
N TYR A 33 -1.13 3.88 8.62
CA TYR A 33 -0.45 2.69 8.07
C TYR A 33 0.17 3.00 6.70
N PHE A 34 -0.61 3.58 5.79
CA PHE A 34 -0.12 3.87 4.44
C PHE A 34 1.07 4.84 4.44
N TYR A 35 0.98 5.99 5.11
CA TYR A 35 2.06 6.99 5.05
C TYR A 35 3.31 6.64 5.87
N THR A 36 3.26 5.64 6.74
CA THR A 36 4.43 5.11 7.45
C THR A 36 4.97 3.82 6.84
N SER A 37 4.42 3.38 5.70
CA SER A 37 4.78 2.12 5.06
C SER A 37 5.95 2.24 4.10
N GLU A 38 6.75 1.18 3.99
CA GLU A 38 7.71 0.99 2.91
C GLU A 38 6.99 0.95 1.56
N THR A 39 5.78 0.37 1.50
CA THR A 39 4.93 0.37 0.30
C THR A 39 4.73 1.78 -0.26
N TYR A 40 4.43 2.77 0.59
CA TYR A 40 4.30 4.18 0.16
C TYR A 40 5.62 4.75 -0.36
N GLU A 41 6.73 4.50 0.33
CA GLU A 41 8.05 4.98 -0.07
C GLU A 41 8.40 4.44 -1.47
N LEU A 42 8.25 3.14 -1.69
CA LEU A 42 8.56 2.48 -2.96
C LEU A 42 7.68 3.00 -4.10
N ILE A 43 6.37 3.20 -3.88
CA ILE A 43 5.48 3.79 -4.88
C ILE A 43 5.91 5.23 -5.18
N SER A 44 6.23 6.03 -4.15
CA SER A 44 6.63 7.44 -4.30
C SER A 44 7.94 7.62 -5.06
N GLN A 45 8.88 6.70 -4.88
CA GLN A 45 10.17 6.66 -5.58
C GLN A 45 10.04 6.03 -6.99
N GLY A 46 8.88 5.45 -7.31
CA GLY A 46 8.64 4.80 -8.59
C GLY A 46 9.42 3.48 -8.76
N VAL A 47 9.79 2.82 -7.65
CA VAL A 47 10.54 1.56 -7.68
C VAL A 47 9.67 0.46 -8.26
N GLY A 48 10.25 -0.36 -9.16
CA GLY A 48 9.60 -1.54 -9.74
C GLY A 48 8.30 -1.28 -10.50
N ASP A 49 8.05 -0.03 -10.92
CA ASP A 49 6.79 0.42 -11.49
C ASP A 49 5.56 0.07 -10.63
N LEU A 50 5.72 0.06 -9.29
CA LEU A 50 4.62 -0.20 -8.36
C LEU A 50 3.45 0.76 -8.53
N HIS A 51 3.73 2.01 -8.92
CA HIS A 51 2.70 3.01 -9.26
C HIS A 51 1.82 2.63 -10.46
N CYS A 52 2.23 1.65 -11.29
CA CYS A 52 1.42 1.10 -12.37
C CYS A 52 0.61 -0.14 -11.94
N ARG A 53 0.81 -0.65 -10.72
CA ARG A 53 0.04 -1.76 -10.17
C ARG A 53 -1.31 -1.26 -9.65
N GLY A 54 -2.30 -2.15 -9.63
CA GLY A 54 -3.64 -1.81 -9.16
C GLY A 54 -3.67 -1.57 -7.64
N PHE A 55 -4.51 -0.63 -7.21
CA PHE A 55 -4.67 -0.28 -5.79
C PHE A 55 -4.95 -1.48 -4.88
N LYS A 56 -5.70 -2.49 -5.37
CA LYS A 56 -5.99 -3.72 -4.61
C LYS A 56 -4.74 -4.53 -4.28
N TYR A 57 -3.84 -4.66 -5.26
CA TYR A 57 -2.58 -5.35 -5.07
C TYR A 57 -1.71 -4.60 -4.05
N LEU A 58 -1.60 -3.27 -4.19
CA LEU A 58 -0.82 -2.43 -3.29
C LEU A 58 -1.40 -2.40 -1.87
N ALA A 59 -2.72 -2.48 -1.72
CA ALA A 59 -3.36 -2.65 -0.42
C ALA A 59 -3.03 -4.01 0.21
N GLN A 60 -2.89 -5.08 -0.59
CA GLN A 60 -2.44 -6.38 -0.10
C GLN A 60 -0.96 -6.37 0.32
N GLU A 61 -0.08 -5.71 -0.46
CA GLU A 61 1.31 -5.51 -0.06
C GLU A 61 1.40 -4.77 1.28
N LEU A 62 0.59 -3.71 1.46
CA LEU A 62 0.48 -2.99 2.72
C LEU A 62 -0.02 -3.88 3.87
N MET A 63 -0.99 -4.76 3.62
CA MET A 63 -1.46 -5.72 4.63
C MET A 63 -0.41 -6.78 4.98
N LEU A 64 0.39 -7.22 4.00
CA LEU A 64 1.49 -8.16 4.21
C LEU A 64 2.61 -7.51 5.04
N GLU A 65 2.96 -6.26 4.73
CA GLU A 65 3.98 -5.47 5.43
C GLU A 65 3.70 -5.38 6.94
N TYR A 66 2.44 -5.20 7.32
CA TYR A 66 2.01 -5.12 8.73
C TYR A 66 1.45 -6.44 9.29
N GLY A 67 1.60 -7.56 8.59
CA GLY A 67 1.18 -8.88 9.05
C GLY A 67 -0.34 -9.05 9.24
N LEU A 68 -1.14 -8.19 8.61
CA LEU A 68 -2.60 -8.26 8.57
C LEU A 68 -3.11 -9.26 7.53
N MET A 69 -2.22 -9.70 6.63
CA MET A 69 -2.45 -10.76 5.65
C MET A 69 -1.28 -11.75 5.70
N GLU A 70 -1.55 -13.03 5.43
CA GLU A 70 -0.51 -14.04 5.26
C GLU A 70 -0.45 -14.52 3.81
N HIS A 71 0.76 -14.60 3.25
CA HIS A 71 1.00 -15.20 1.95
C HIS A 71 2.21 -16.14 2.05
N LYS A 72 2.08 -17.38 1.54
CA LYS A 72 3.12 -18.41 1.69
C LYS A 72 4.50 -18.02 1.15
N GLY A 73 4.54 -17.11 0.18
CA GLY A 73 5.78 -16.59 -0.41
C GLY A 73 6.29 -15.29 0.22
N TYR A 74 5.58 -14.72 1.18
CA TYR A 74 6.01 -13.48 1.85
C TYR A 74 6.81 -13.82 3.11
N PRO A 75 8.08 -13.41 3.21
CA PRO A 75 8.92 -13.71 4.37
C PRO A 75 8.34 -13.05 5.63
N LYS A 76 8.14 -13.84 6.70
CA LYS A 76 7.55 -13.34 7.94
C LYS A 76 8.51 -12.46 8.75
N ASP A 77 9.80 -12.54 8.45
CA ASP A 77 10.87 -11.72 9.00
C ASP A 77 10.87 -10.27 8.49
N LEU A 78 10.08 -9.96 7.46
CA LEU A 78 9.94 -8.62 6.88
C LEU A 78 8.69 -7.85 7.40
N VAL A 79 7.96 -8.43 8.34
CA VAL A 79 6.76 -7.82 8.94
C VAL A 79 7.17 -6.75 9.96
N HIS A 80 6.58 -5.56 9.86
CA HIS A 80 6.83 -4.39 10.72
C HIS A 80 5.96 -4.36 11.98
#